data_AF-A0A8T9BDF0-F1
#
_entry.id   AF-A0A8T9BDF0-F1
#
_cell.length_a   1.000
_cell.length_b   1.000
_cell.length_c   1.000
_cell.angle_alpha   90.00
_cell.angle_beta   90.00
_cell.angle_gamma   90.00
#
_symmetry.space_group_name_H-M   'P 1'
#
loop_
_entity.id
_entity.type
_entity.pdbx_description
1 polymer ?
#
loop_
_entity_poly.entity_id
_entity_poly.type
_entity_poly.pdbx_seq_one_letter_code
_entity_poly.pdbx_strand_id
1 'polypeptide(L)'
;MTWFGTTALCVAVISVGFAFVYPRLISGRKACGAHEYIRNPDQAKALLANSSLASRAIPNGRLVSAFGISNAFTTVNPAHHRNFVYKAKQLIRMQDEDWNTIGKAAVDSASRIAGTFQEASGLKPLETSIQLLVFQAVMGKFFPHIQPAPSDIDVEYIAATINDLWVASKCSYDQQLLHDRKTEFHRRLETILDCDIAADNPLNIILPAYETLWRVVFRCFLEIRFRPSFDDRCAWTKLFSKLLSDPTQSNFEARPGSQASVKDIVLEALRLYPPTRRIYRFQDNTLIAVDIEHIHRDPSMWGPDADTFNPSRIEDMNRQAFMPFGKGCFACPAENIFGPMMIGIIVGALVTQLDSSFTLVDAKGEEVDLGSGPLDNGREAYGGLCLRRM
;
A
#
# COMPACT_ATOMS: atom_id res chain seq x y z
N MET A 1 63.44 -12.63 11.75
CA MET A 1 62.56 -12.74 10.57
C MET A 1 61.24 -13.34 11.01
N THR A 2 60.27 -12.51 11.33
CA THR A 2 58.85 -12.89 11.42
C THR A 2 58.02 -11.68 11.05
N TRP A 3 57.23 -11.84 10.01
CA TRP A 3 56.37 -10.87 9.36
C TRP A 3 55.08 -10.75 10.21
N PHE A 4 54.86 -9.60 10.86
CA PHE A 4 53.58 -9.23 11.46
C PHE A 4 53.09 -7.95 10.79
N GLY A 5 51.93 -8.02 10.14
CA GLY A 5 51.22 -6.84 9.64
C GLY A 5 50.58 -7.08 8.29
N THR A 6 49.29 -7.41 8.27
CA THR A 6 48.32 -7.04 7.19
C THR A 6 46.89 -7.59 7.40
N THR A 7 46.57 -8.36 8.44
CA THR A 7 45.20 -8.91 8.62
C THR A 7 44.28 -8.10 9.53
N ALA A 8 44.79 -7.12 10.30
CA ALA A 8 43.97 -6.33 11.22
C ALA A 8 43.30 -5.09 10.60
N LEU A 9 43.71 -4.67 9.39
CA LEU A 9 43.16 -3.47 8.74
C LEU A 9 41.97 -3.76 7.80
N CYS A 10 41.77 -5.02 7.38
CA CYS A 10 40.71 -5.38 6.43
C CYS A 10 39.37 -5.73 7.09
N VAL A 11 39.35 -6.01 8.40
CA VAL A 11 38.10 -6.31 9.13
C VAL A 11 37.43 -5.03 9.65
N ALA A 12 38.21 -3.96 9.86
CA ALA A 12 37.69 -2.67 10.33
C ALA A 12 37.02 -1.81 9.23
N VAL A 13 37.21 -2.15 7.94
CA VAL A 13 36.62 -1.39 6.81
C VAL A 13 35.28 -1.98 6.34
N ILE A 14 34.97 -3.22 6.69
CA ILE A 14 33.72 -3.89 6.27
C ILE A 14 32.58 -3.67 7.29
N SER A 15 32.88 -3.32 8.55
CA SER A 15 31.87 -3.09 9.59
C SER A 15 31.37 -1.66 9.72
N VAL A 16 31.89 -0.71 8.92
CA VAL A 16 31.49 0.72 8.95
C VAL A 16 30.46 1.05 7.85
N GLY A 17 30.20 0.13 6.92
CA GLY A 17 29.29 0.34 5.78
C GLY A 17 27.79 0.17 6.06
N PHE A 18 27.39 -0.38 7.21
CA PHE A 18 25.97 -0.67 7.52
C PHE A 18 25.36 0.22 8.63
N ALA A 19 26.14 1.10 9.26
CA ALA A 19 25.68 1.91 10.39
C ALA A 19 25.30 3.37 10.03
N PHE A 20 25.40 3.76 8.74
CA PHE A 20 24.97 5.09 8.27
C PHE A 20 23.58 5.10 7.62
N VAL A 21 22.67 4.23 8.09
CA VAL A 21 21.24 4.45 7.88
C VAL A 21 20.80 5.51 8.89
N TYR A 22 20.85 6.78 8.46
CA TYR A 22 20.29 7.99 9.08
C TYR A 22 19.69 7.78 10.49
N PRO A 23 20.29 8.32 11.57
CA PRO A 23 19.62 8.34 12.85
C PRO A 23 18.31 9.13 12.68
N ARG A 24 17.17 8.44 12.76
CA ARG A 24 15.84 9.07 12.78
C ARG A 24 15.73 9.84 14.09
N LEU A 25 16.19 11.09 14.07
CA LEU A 25 15.93 12.07 15.13
C LEU A 25 14.42 12.27 15.22
N ILE A 26 13.80 11.65 16.22
CA ILE A 26 12.43 11.93 16.62
C ILE A 26 12.46 13.28 17.37
N SER A 27 12.53 14.38 16.62
CA SER A 27 12.25 15.71 17.17
C SER A 27 10.72 15.92 17.18
N GLY A 28 10.21 16.52 18.26
CA GLY A 28 8.79 16.70 18.55
C GLY A 28 7.96 17.15 17.35
N ARG A 29 7.13 16.23 16.84
CA ARG A 29 6.27 16.42 15.66
C ARG A 29 5.11 17.37 16.03
N LYS A 30 5.06 18.60 15.47
CA LYS A 30 3.82 19.38 15.42
C LYS A 30 2.82 18.64 14.52
N ALA A 31 1.63 18.33 15.03
CA ALA A 31 0.62 17.61 14.27
C ALA A 31 0.06 18.49 13.14
N CYS A 32 0.33 18.12 11.88
CA CYS A 32 -0.31 18.69 10.69
C CYS A 32 -1.73 18.13 10.53
N GLY A 33 -2.58 18.38 11.52
CA GLY A 33 -4.00 18.02 11.50
C GLY A 33 -4.83 19.00 10.66
N ALA A 34 -6.03 18.59 10.26
CA ALA A 34 -7.02 19.52 9.72
C ALA A 34 -7.59 20.39 10.86
N HIS A 35 -8.16 21.53 10.50
CA HIS A 35 -8.87 22.38 11.48
C HIS A 35 -10.22 21.76 11.86
N GLU A 36 -10.84 21.06 10.91
CA GLU A 36 -12.14 20.41 11.09
C GLU A 36 -12.09 18.96 10.60
N TYR A 37 -12.78 18.07 11.33
CA TYR A 37 -12.93 16.66 10.98
C TYR A 37 -14.41 16.30 10.80
N ILE A 38 -14.77 15.88 9.58
CA ILE A 38 -16.11 15.36 9.28
C ILE A 38 -16.13 13.86 9.53
N ARG A 39 -17.05 13.43 10.40
CA ARG A 39 -17.24 12.04 10.83
C ARG A 39 -18.65 11.50 10.54
N ASN A 40 -19.56 12.34 10.06
CA ASN A 40 -20.88 11.91 9.63
C ASN A 40 -20.84 11.54 8.12
N PRO A 41 -21.37 10.36 7.71
CA PRO A 41 -21.30 9.92 6.31
C PRO A 41 -22.01 10.83 5.31
N ASP A 42 -23.14 11.43 5.69
CA ASP A 42 -23.92 12.28 4.79
C ASP A 42 -23.24 13.63 4.58
N GLN A 43 -22.70 14.23 5.64
CA GLN A 43 -21.84 15.40 5.53
C GLN A 43 -20.60 15.10 4.69
N ALA A 44 -19.97 13.94 4.90
CA ALA A 44 -18.81 13.51 4.12
C ALA A 44 -19.14 13.41 2.63
N LYS A 45 -20.25 12.75 2.26
CA LYS A 45 -20.70 12.67 0.87
C LYS A 45 -21.02 14.04 0.29
N ALA A 46 -21.72 14.90 1.03
CA ALA A 46 -22.08 16.23 0.57
C ALA A 46 -20.83 17.06 0.26
N LEU A 47 -19.83 17.07 1.15
CA LEU A 47 -18.55 17.74 0.92
C LEU A 47 -17.82 17.15 -0.31
N LEU A 48 -17.74 15.82 -0.40
CA LEU A 48 -17.03 15.15 -1.50
C LEU A 48 -17.71 15.33 -2.86
N ALA A 49 -19.04 15.39 -2.90
CA ALA A 49 -19.81 15.62 -4.12
C ALA A 49 -19.65 17.06 -4.63
N ASN A 50 -19.57 18.04 -3.73
CA ASN A 50 -19.43 19.47 -4.06
C ASN A 50 -17.97 19.94 -4.15
N SER A 51 -17.00 19.04 -4.03
CA SER A 51 -15.58 19.38 -4.08
C SER A 51 -15.16 19.91 -5.44
N SER A 52 -14.46 21.05 -5.47
CA SER A 52 -13.80 21.58 -6.67
C SER A 52 -12.39 20.99 -6.84
N LEU A 53 -11.81 21.12 -8.04
CA LEU A 53 -10.41 20.72 -8.28
C LEU A 53 -9.45 21.50 -7.37
N ALA A 54 -9.66 22.80 -7.19
CA ALA A 54 -8.86 23.63 -6.29
C ALA A 54 -8.93 23.14 -4.84
N SER A 55 -10.13 22.82 -4.35
CA SER A 55 -10.31 22.31 -2.97
C SER A 55 -9.52 21.02 -2.71
N ARG A 56 -9.33 20.17 -3.73
CA ARG A 56 -8.52 18.95 -3.66
C ARG A 56 -7.04 19.22 -3.87
N ALA A 57 -6.68 20.07 -4.82
CA ALA A 57 -5.30 20.32 -5.24
C ALA A 57 -4.49 21.05 -4.16
N ILE A 58 -5.07 22.06 -3.50
CA ILE A 58 -4.39 22.87 -2.47
C ILE A 58 -3.74 22.01 -1.38
N PRO A 59 -4.46 21.12 -0.66
CA PRO A 59 -3.84 20.28 0.37
C PRO A 59 -2.87 19.22 -0.19
N ASN A 60 -2.95 18.93 -1.49
CA ASN A 60 -2.04 18.02 -2.18
C ASN A 60 -0.84 18.74 -2.82
N GLY A 61 -0.73 20.07 -2.71
CA GLY A 61 0.38 20.85 -3.28
C GLY A 61 1.75 20.38 -2.79
N ARG A 62 1.85 19.89 -1.55
CA ARG A 62 3.08 19.29 -0.99
C ARG A 62 3.59 18.10 -1.82
N LEU A 63 2.71 17.35 -2.48
CA LEU A 63 3.10 16.21 -3.32
C LEU A 63 3.76 16.69 -4.62
N VAL A 64 3.38 17.87 -5.12
CA VAL A 64 4.08 18.53 -6.24
C VAL A 64 5.48 18.92 -5.80
N SER A 65 5.63 19.54 -4.62
CA SER A 65 6.94 19.92 -4.09
C SER A 65 7.86 18.72 -3.89
N ALA A 66 7.33 17.63 -3.33
CA ALA A 66 8.09 16.43 -2.96
C ALA A 66 8.38 15.48 -4.12
N PHE A 67 7.48 15.35 -5.10
CA PHE A 67 7.59 14.33 -6.15
C PHE A 67 7.53 14.89 -7.57
N GLY A 68 7.20 16.17 -7.74
CA GLY A 68 7.01 16.77 -9.07
C GLY A 68 5.82 16.20 -9.84
N ILE A 69 4.84 15.59 -9.17
CA ILE A 69 3.68 14.98 -9.83
C ILE A 69 2.66 16.02 -10.30
N SER A 70 2.09 15.78 -11.48
CA SER A 70 1.02 16.56 -12.07
C SER A 70 -0.09 15.62 -12.57
N ASN A 71 -1.00 15.28 -11.67
CA ASN A 71 -2.05 14.30 -11.91
C ASN A 71 -3.41 14.78 -11.37
N ALA A 72 -4.41 13.88 -11.34
CA ALA A 72 -5.75 14.20 -10.86
C ALA A 72 -5.82 14.64 -9.38
N PHE A 73 -4.78 14.42 -8.57
CA PHE A 73 -4.74 14.87 -7.17
C PHE A 73 -4.27 16.32 -7.02
N THR A 74 -3.44 16.81 -7.95
CA THR A 74 -2.69 18.07 -7.80
C THR A 74 -3.10 19.16 -8.79
N THR A 75 -3.82 18.81 -9.85
CA THR A 75 -4.22 19.79 -10.88
C THR A 75 -5.47 20.58 -10.52
N VAL A 76 -5.49 21.86 -10.92
CA VAL A 76 -6.69 22.71 -10.95
C VAL A 76 -7.29 22.84 -12.36
N ASN A 77 -6.65 22.26 -13.37
CA ASN A 77 -7.08 22.35 -14.77
C ASN A 77 -8.08 21.22 -15.11
N PRO A 78 -9.33 21.53 -15.48
CA PRO A 78 -10.33 20.51 -15.80
C PRO A 78 -9.99 19.63 -17.00
N ALA A 79 -9.31 20.15 -18.02
CA ALA A 79 -8.91 19.37 -19.19
C ALA A 79 -7.81 18.36 -18.83
N HIS A 80 -6.81 18.79 -18.06
CA HIS A 80 -5.74 17.91 -17.56
C HIS A 80 -6.30 16.81 -16.67
N HIS A 81 -7.20 17.16 -15.73
CA HIS A 81 -7.87 16.19 -14.87
C HIS A 81 -8.64 15.14 -15.68
N ARG A 82 -9.46 15.57 -16.65
CA ARG A 82 -10.24 14.66 -17.51
C ARG A 82 -9.34 13.73 -18.32
N ASN A 83 -8.27 14.26 -18.90
CA ASN A 83 -7.31 13.45 -19.66
C ASN A 83 -6.63 12.40 -18.78
N PHE A 84 -6.14 12.80 -17.60
CA PHE A 84 -5.51 11.88 -16.66
C PHE A 84 -6.47 10.77 -16.21
N VAL A 85 -7.70 11.12 -15.80
CA VAL A 85 -8.70 10.13 -15.38
C VAL A 85 -9.08 9.19 -16.54
N TYR A 86 -9.18 9.71 -17.77
CA TYR A 86 -9.41 8.89 -18.95
C TYR A 86 -8.27 7.88 -19.15
N LYS A 87 -7.02 8.33 -19.15
CA LYS A 87 -5.84 7.45 -19.27
C LYS A 87 -5.80 6.40 -18.16
N ALA A 88 -6.01 6.80 -16.91
CA ALA A 88 -6.06 5.87 -15.77
C ALA A 88 -7.16 4.80 -15.95
N LYS A 89 -8.35 5.19 -16.43
CA LYS A 89 -9.43 4.26 -16.75
C LYS A 89 -9.08 3.29 -17.88
N GLN A 90 -8.28 3.70 -18.86
CA GLN A 90 -7.79 2.79 -19.90
C GLN A 90 -6.79 1.78 -19.32
N LEU A 91 -5.85 2.25 -18.51
CA LEU A 91 -4.80 1.40 -17.92
C LEU A 91 -5.35 0.28 -17.02
N ILE A 92 -6.46 0.52 -16.32
CA ILE A 92 -7.07 -0.47 -15.43
C ILE A 92 -8.09 -1.38 -16.11
N ARG A 93 -8.28 -1.28 -17.43
CA ARG A 93 -9.07 -2.26 -18.17
C ARG A 93 -8.32 -3.60 -18.16
N MET A 94 -9.09 -4.66 -17.94
CA MET A 94 -8.60 -6.01 -17.77
C MET A 94 -9.54 -6.98 -18.50
N GLN A 95 -8.96 -7.98 -19.14
CA GLN A 95 -9.61 -9.21 -19.57
C GLN A 95 -9.19 -10.37 -18.64
N ASP A 96 -9.83 -11.53 -18.79
CA ASP A 96 -9.53 -12.69 -17.96
C ASP A 96 -8.08 -13.20 -18.17
N GLU A 97 -7.52 -13.08 -19.38
CA GLU A 97 -6.12 -13.44 -19.65
C GLU A 97 -5.13 -12.51 -18.94
N ASP A 98 -5.47 -11.24 -18.78
CA ASP A 98 -4.64 -10.28 -18.05
C ASP A 98 -4.55 -10.69 -16.56
N TRP A 99 -5.69 -11.09 -15.98
CA TRP A 99 -5.73 -11.56 -14.59
C TRP A 99 -4.95 -12.86 -14.38
N ASN A 100 -5.03 -13.79 -15.34
CA ASN A 100 -4.22 -15.00 -15.35
C ASN A 100 -2.71 -14.69 -15.34
N THR A 101 -2.30 -13.70 -16.14
CA THR A 101 -0.89 -13.30 -16.26
C THR A 101 -0.39 -12.67 -14.96
N ILE A 102 -1.17 -11.76 -14.37
CA ILE A 102 -0.84 -11.13 -13.08
C ILE A 102 -0.85 -12.15 -11.95
N GLY A 103 -1.81 -13.07 -11.93
CA GLY A 103 -1.90 -14.12 -10.92
C GLY A 103 -0.65 -15.01 -10.88
N LYS A 104 -0.21 -15.49 -12.04
CA LYS A 104 1.03 -16.27 -12.18
C LYS A 104 2.25 -15.48 -11.71
N ALA A 105 2.42 -14.24 -12.20
CA ALA A 105 3.54 -13.39 -11.81
C ALA A 105 3.56 -13.08 -10.31
N ALA A 106 2.39 -12.90 -9.69
CA ALA A 106 2.27 -12.70 -8.25
C ALA A 106 2.66 -13.96 -7.47
N VAL A 107 2.21 -15.14 -7.90
CA VAL A 107 2.59 -16.42 -7.28
C VAL A 107 4.08 -16.66 -7.40
N ASP A 108 4.68 -16.48 -8.58
CA ASP A 108 6.12 -16.67 -8.80
C ASP A 108 6.93 -15.73 -7.90
N SER A 109 6.51 -14.47 -7.79
CA SER A 109 7.18 -13.47 -6.96
C SER A 109 7.03 -13.75 -5.46
N ALA A 110 5.84 -14.18 -5.02
CA ALA A 110 5.61 -14.60 -3.65
C ALA A 110 6.40 -15.88 -3.30
N SER A 111 6.59 -16.78 -4.26
CA SER A 111 7.41 -18.00 -4.10
C SER A 111 8.90 -17.65 -3.93
N ARG A 112 9.42 -16.71 -4.73
CA ARG A 112 10.80 -16.19 -4.54
C ARG A 112 10.96 -15.59 -3.14
N ILE A 113 10.01 -14.76 -2.70
CA ILE A 113 10.00 -14.18 -1.36
C ILE A 113 9.98 -15.28 -0.28
N ALA A 114 9.13 -16.29 -0.42
CA ALA A 114 9.08 -17.43 0.51
C ALA A 114 10.41 -18.17 0.58
N GLY A 115 11.12 -18.30 -0.55
CA GLY A 115 12.49 -18.83 -0.63
C GLY A 115 13.50 -18.00 0.15
N THR A 116 13.41 -16.66 0.12
CA THR A 116 14.35 -15.80 0.86
C THR A 116 14.26 -15.95 2.39
N PHE A 117 13.10 -16.35 2.92
CA PHE A 117 12.94 -16.64 4.35
C PHE A 117 13.55 -18.00 4.77
N GLN A 118 14.05 -18.79 3.82
CA GLN A 118 14.69 -20.09 4.07
C GLN A 118 16.22 -19.99 4.24
N GLU A 119 16.84 -18.92 3.74
CA GLU A 119 18.29 -18.75 3.80
C GLU A 119 18.71 -18.20 5.17
N ALA A 120 19.66 -18.89 5.83
CA ALA A 120 20.03 -18.70 7.24
C ALA A 120 20.69 -17.36 7.61
N SER A 121 20.73 -16.38 6.70
CA SER A 121 21.34 -15.06 6.94
C SER A 121 20.29 -14.01 7.27
N GLY A 122 19.83 -14.01 8.52
CA GLY A 122 19.05 -12.91 9.11
C GLY A 122 17.57 -12.89 8.74
N LEU A 123 16.76 -12.31 9.63
CA LEU A 123 15.33 -12.15 9.43
C LEU A 123 15.07 -10.99 8.46
N LYS A 124 14.40 -11.26 7.33
CA LYS A 124 13.99 -10.23 6.38
C LYS A 124 12.71 -9.55 6.85
N PRO A 125 12.63 -8.21 6.83
CA PRO A 125 11.40 -7.49 7.16
C PRO A 125 10.25 -7.86 6.21
N LEU A 126 9.13 -8.28 6.78
CA LEU A 126 7.93 -8.69 6.05
C LEU A 126 7.33 -7.52 5.24
N GLU A 127 7.38 -6.31 5.79
CA GLU A 127 6.93 -5.09 5.08
C GLU A 127 7.68 -4.92 3.75
N THR A 128 9.01 -5.02 3.77
CA THR A 128 9.86 -4.88 2.57
C THR A 128 9.52 -5.95 1.53
N SER A 129 9.33 -7.20 1.94
CA SER A 129 8.94 -8.28 1.04
C SER A 129 7.58 -8.05 0.37
N ILE A 130 6.58 -7.57 1.11
CA ILE A 130 5.26 -7.27 0.56
C ILE A 130 5.31 -6.03 -0.34
N GLN A 131 6.08 -5.02 0.05
CA GLN A 131 6.36 -3.85 -0.79
C GLN A 131 6.98 -4.26 -2.14
N LEU A 132 7.98 -5.15 -2.12
CA LEU A 132 8.61 -5.69 -3.34
C LEU A 132 7.58 -6.37 -4.25
N LEU A 133 6.81 -7.31 -3.70
CA LEU A 133 5.77 -8.04 -4.44
C LEU A 133 4.76 -7.09 -5.11
N VAL A 134 4.24 -6.14 -4.35
CA VAL A 134 3.21 -5.22 -4.84
C VAL A 134 3.79 -4.26 -5.87
N PHE A 135 5.01 -3.79 -5.67
CA PHE A 135 5.69 -2.93 -6.65
C PHE A 135 5.91 -3.68 -7.96
N GLN A 136 6.37 -4.93 -7.93
CA GLN A 136 6.53 -5.78 -9.12
C GLN A 136 5.21 -5.97 -9.86
N ALA A 137 4.10 -6.20 -9.15
CA ALA A 137 2.76 -6.29 -9.75
C ALA A 137 2.34 -4.97 -10.42
N VAL A 138 2.61 -3.82 -9.77
CA VAL A 138 2.34 -2.49 -10.32
C VAL A 138 3.18 -2.23 -11.57
N MET A 139 4.47 -2.55 -11.55
CA MET A 139 5.36 -2.38 -12.71
C MET A 139 4.93 -3.26 -13.88
N GLY A 140 4.65 -4.54 -13.63
CA GLY A 140 4.17 -5.46 -14.66
C GLY A 140 2.87 -5.00 -15.31
N LYS A 141 1.94 -4.41 -14.52
CA LYS A 141 0.66 -3.94 -15.06
C LYS A 141 0.75 -2.59 -15.76
N PHE A 142 1.40 -1.60 -15.17
CA PHE A 142 1.36 -0.21 -15.64
C PHE A 142 2.55 0.19 -16.51
N PHE A 143 3.65 -0.56 -16.42
CA PHE A 143 4.89 -0.28 -17.12
C PHE A 143 5.49 -1.54 -17.76
N PRO A 144 4.71 -2.33 -18.53
CA PRO A 144 5.19 -3.61 -19.08
C PRO A 144 6.37 -3.46 -20.07
N HIS A 145 6.57 -2.26 -20.62
CA HIS A 145 7.64 -1.92 -21.55
C HIS A 145 9.01 -1.74 -20.87
N ILE A 146 9.05 -1.56 -19.55
CA ILE A 146 10.32 -1.39 -18.81
C ILE A 146 10.93 -2.78 -18.62
N GLN A 147 11.96 -3.08 -19.43
CA GLN A 147 12.66 -4.35 -19.42
C GLN A 147 14.19 -4.13 -19.48
N PRO A 148 14.98 -4.80 -18.61
CA PRO A 148 14.53 -5.68 -17.53
C PRO A 148 13.75 -4.92 -16.45
N ALA A 149 12.85 -5.62 -15.75
CA ALA A 149 12.14 -5.03 -14.61
C ALA A 149 13.14 -4.54 -13.54
N PRO A 150 12.80 -3.49 -12.75
CA PRO A 150 13.65 -3.00 -11.68
C PRO A 150 14.09 -4.11 -10.72
N SER A 151 15.37 -4.09 -10.32
CA SER A 151 15.90 -5.07 -9.37
C SER A 151 15.29 -4.89 -7.97
N ASP A 152 15.40 -5.91 -7.12
CA ASP A 152 14.91 -5.81 -5.72
C ASP A 152 15.56 -4.62 -4.98
N ILE A 153 16.86 -4.37 -5.22
CA ILE A 153 17.59 -3.23 -4.63
C ILE A 153 17.02 -1.88 -5.11
N ASP A 154 16.65 -1.79 -6.38
CA ASP A 154 16.05 -0.57 -6.94
C ASP A 154 14.67 -0.33 -6.37
N VAL A 155 13.85 -1.39 -6.24
CA VAL A 155 12.52 -1.29 -5.65
C VAL A 155 12.60 -0.91 -4.17
N GLU A 156 13.51 -1.49 -3.40
CA GLU A 156 13.76 -1.11 -2.00
C GLU A 156 14.14 0.37 -1.89
N TYR A 157 15.04 0.85 -2.75
CA TYR A 157 15.41 2.26 -2.80
C TYR A 157 14.21 3.16 -3.14
N ILE A 158 13.41 2.80 -4.15
CA ILE A 158 12.23 3.58 -4.56
C ILE A 158 11.21 3.65 -3.42
N ALA A 159 10.88 2.52 -2.81
CA ALA A 159 9.91 2.45 -1.71
C ALA A 159 10.36 3.29 -0.51
N ALA A 160 11.62 3.14 -0.08
CA ALA A 160 12.18 3.91 1.03
C ALA A 160 12.17 5.42 0.73
N THR A 161 12.59 5.81 -0.47
CA THR A 161 12.65 7.22 -0.89
C THR A 161 11.26 7.85 -1.01
N ILE A 162 10.27 7.10 -1.51
CA ILE A 162 8.86 7.54 -1.54
C ILE A 162 8.36 7.84 -0.13
N ASN A 163 8.58 6.92 0.82
CA ASN A 163 8.13 7.12 2.19
C ASN A 163 8.83 8.33 2.85
N ASP A 164 10.15 8.45 2.69
CA ASP A 164 10.95 9.54 3.21
C ASP A 164 10.48 10.91 2.71
N LEU A 165 10.37 11.07 1.38
CA LEU A 165 9.88 12.32 0.76
C LEU A 165 8.43 12.62 1.20
N TRP A 166 7.60 11.59 1.34
CA TRP A 166 6.24 11.77 1.82
C TRP A 166 6.19 12.30 3.25
N VAL A 167 7.00 11.75 4.16
CA VAL A 167 7.09 12.20 5.55
C VAL A 167 7.66 13.60 5.63
N ALA A 168 8.77 13.88 4.93
CA ALA A 168 9.40 15.19 4.88
C ALA A 168 8.42 16.27 4.36
N SER A 169 7.62 15.97 3.34
CA SER A 169 6.65 16.92 2.76
C SER A 169 5.51 17.34 3.69
N LYS A 170 5.25 16.59 4.78
CA LYS A 170 4.20 16.93 5.74
C LYS A 170 4.68 17.94 6.78
N CYS A 171 5.96 17.90 7.13
CA CYS A 171 6.52 18.77 8.14
C CYS A 171 6.99 20.08 7.50
N SER A 172 7.16 21.14 8.29
CA SER A 172 7.86 22.37 7.89
C SER A 172 9.35 22.08 7.70
N TYR A 173 9.65 21.24 6.71
CA TYR A 173 10.98 20.78 6.37
C TYR A 173 11.68 21.83 5.51
N ASP A 174 13.01 21.85 5.60
CA ASP A 174 13.85 22.69 4.73
C ASP A 174 13.49 22.42 3.27
N GLN A 175 12.95 23.45 2.60
CA GLN A 175 12.47 23.36 1.23
C GLN A 175 13.62 23.07 0.26
N GLN A 176 14.83 23.53 0.55
CA GLN A 176 16.00 23.25 -0.26
C GLN A 176 16.37 21.78 -0.15
N LEU A 177 16.45 21.24 1.07
CA LEU A 177 16.77 19.83 1.28
C LEU A 177 15.70 18.90 0.68
N LEU A 178 14.42 19.27 0.74
CA LEU A 178 13.35 18.52 0.06
C LEU A 178 13.52 18.57 -1.46
N HIS A 179 13.89 19.72 -2.01
CA HIS A 179 14.17 19.87 -3.44
C HIS A 179 15.36 19.00 -3.87
N ASP A 180 16.48 19.07 -3.15
CA ASP A 180 17.70 18.31 -3.48
C ASP A 180 17.44 16.80 -3.46
N ARG A 181 16.72 16.32 -2.43
CA ARG A 181 16.31 14.91 -2.34
C ARG A 181 15.39 14.48 -3.48
N LYS A 182 14.45 15.33 -3.89
CA LYS A 182 13.59 15.06 -5.05
C LYS A 182 14.42 14.97 -6.33
N THR A 183 15.34 15.92 -6.55
CA THR A 183 16.18 15.96 -7.75
C THR A 183 17.03 14.70 -7.88
N GLU A 184 17.65 14.26 -6.79
CA GLU A 184 18.42 13.00 -6.78
C GLU A 184 17.51 11.77 -6.99
N PHE A 185 16.31 11.78 -6.39
CA PHE A 185 15.34 10.71 -6.62
C PHE A 185 14.92 10.63 -8.09
N HIS A 186 14.62 11.77 -8.73
CA HIS A 186 14.27 11.85 -10.15
C HIS A 186 15.40 11.32 -11.02
N ARG A 187 16.63 11.79 -10.83
CA ARG A 187 17.80 11.33 -11.60
C ARG A 187 17.99 9.82 -11.55
N ARG A 188 17.88 9.23 -10.35
CA ARG A 188 18.03 7.78 -10.19
C ARG A 188 16.83 7.02 -10.75
N LEU A 189 15.63 7.56 -10.64
CA LEU A 189 14.41 6.95 -11.19
C LEU A 189 14.41 6.95 -12.72
N GLU A 190 14.89 8.02 -13.37
CA GLU A 190 15.12 8.06 -14.84
C GLU A 190 16.04 6.94 -15.29
N THR A 191 17.10 6.67 -14.53
CA THR A 191 18.04 5.58 -14.83
C THR A 191 17.39 4.20 -14.64
N ILE A 192 16.64 4.00 -13.55
CA ILE A 192 16.01 2.71 -13.23
C ILE A 192 14.89 2.36 -14.23
N LEU A 193 14.13 3.36 -14.65
CA LEU A 193 12.92 3.18 -15.46
C LEU A 193 13.12 3.48 -16.94
N ASP A 194 14.33 3.91 -17.34
CA ASP A 194 14.65 4.36 -18.69
C ASP A 194 13.60 5.33 -19.25
N CYS A 195 13.37 6.42 -18.51
CA CYS A 195 12.30 7.37 -18.80
C CYS A 195 12.78 8.82 -18.68
N ASP A 196 12.03 9.74 -19.29
CA ASP A 196 12.18 11.18 -19.13
C ASP A 196 11.09 11.71 -18.18
N ILE A 197 11.48 12.05 -16.95
CA ILE A 197 10.53 12.51 -15.92
C ILE A 197 9.97 13.89 -16.27
N ALA A 198 10.73 14.73 -16.95
CA ALA A 198 10.27 16.05 -17.36
C ALA A 198 9.18 15.95 -18.44
N ALA A 199 9.26 14.94 -19.32
CA ALA A 199 8.24 14.66 -20.32
C ALA A 199 7.00 13.94 -19.74
N ASP A 200 7.19 12.83 -19.02
CA ASP A 200 6.10 12.08 -18.39
C ASP A 200 6.55 11.40 -17.09
N ASN A 201 6.33 12.10 -15.97
CA ASN A 201 6.73 11.61 -14.65
C ASN A 201 5.97 10.31 -14.27
N PRO A 202 6.64 9.14 -14.15
CA PRO A 202 6.00 7.86 -13.86
C PRO A 202 5.42 7.80 -12.44
N LEU A 203 5.87 8.67 -11.52
CA LEU A 203 5.31 8.80 -10.17
C LEU A 203 3.84 9.25 -10.18
N ASN A 204 3.35 9.82 -11.29
CA ASN A 204 1.95 10.13 -11.47
C ASN A 204 1.05 8.88 -11.36
N ILE A 205 1.57 7.70 -11.75
CA ILE A 205 0.88 6.40 -11.68
C ILE A 205 1.44 5.56 -10.53
N ILE A 206 2.77 5.48 -10.35
CA ILE A 206 3.39 4.64 -9.32
C ILE A 206 2.86 4.99 -7.93
N LEU A 207 2.86 6.27 -7.53
CA LEU A 207 2.42 6.66 -6.19
C LEU A 207 0.98 6.19 -5.87
N PRO A 208 -0.06 6.54 -6.65
CA PRO A 208 -1.42 6.11 -6.35
C PRO A 208 -1.67 4.61 -6.57
N ALA A 209 -0.90 3.92 -7.42
CA ALA A 209 -1.08 2.48 -7.66
C ALA A 209 -0.40 1.62 -6.59
N TYR A 210 0.79 2.03 -6.12
CA TYR A 210 1.63 1.28 -5.20
C TYR A 210 1.34 1.62 -3.73
N GLU A 211 1.43 2.89 -3.33
CA GLU A 211 1.45 3.29 -1.90
C GLU A 211 0.18 2.89 -1.15
N THR A 212 -0.98 2.96 -1.81
CA THR A 212 -2.25 2.60 -1.20
C THR A 212 -2.47 1.09 -1.23
N LEU A 213 -2.02 0.42 -2.28
CA LEU A 213 -2.25 -1.01 -2.50
C LEU A 213 -1.47 -1.87 -1.52
N TRP A 214 -0.16 -1.62 -1.36
CA TRP A 214 0.67 -2.48 -0.51
C TRP A 214 0.23 -2.44 0.95
N ARG A 215 -0.30 -1.30 1.40
CA ARG A 215 -0.78 -1.11 2.78
C ARG A 215 -1.96 -2.01 3.09
N VAL A 216 -2.99 -2.01 2.24
CA VAL A 216 -4.17 -2.87 2.46
C VAL A 216 -3.83 -4.34 2.21
N VAL A 217 -2.99 -4.65 1.22
CA VAL A 217 -2.48 -6.02 1.02
C VAL A 217 -1.81 -6.54 2.28
N PHE A 218 -0.93 -5.74 2.90
CA PHE A 218 -0.23 -6.13 4.11
C PHE A 218 -1.19 -6.42 5.27
N ARG A 219 -2.14 -5.52 5.55
CA ARG A 219 -3.10 -5.74 6.66
C ARG A 219 -4.03 -6.91 6.37
N CYS A 220 -4.52 -7.03 5.14
CA CYS A 220 -5.37 -8.15 4.74
C CYS A 220 -4.64 -9.48 4.92
N PHE A 221 -3.38 -9.58 4.46
CA PHE A 221 -2.54 -10.76 4.67
C PHE A 221 -2.39 -11.10 6.15
N LEU A 222 -2.10 -10.12 7.01
CA LEU A 222 -1.97 -10.36 8.45
C LEU A 222 -3.27 -10.87 9.07
N GLU A 223 -4.41 -10.27 8.72
CA GLU A 223 -5.73 -10.66 9.22
C GLU A 223 -6.12 -12.08 8.85
N ILE A 224 -5.82 -12.51 7.63
CA ILE A 224 -6.26 -13.84 7.18
C ILE A 224 -5.25 -14.93 7.50
N ARG A 225 -3.97 -14.60 7.65
CA ARG A 225 -2.92 -15.59 7.88
C ARG A 225 -2.67 -15.86 9.34
N PHE A 226 -2.70 -14.84 10.21
CA PHE A 226 -2.20 -14.97 11.59
C PHE A 226 -3.27 -14.84 12.67
N ARG A 227 -4.36 -14.11 12.42
CA ARG A 227 -5.42 -13.87 13.41
C ARG A 227 -6.61 -14.85 13.44
N PRO A 228 -7.03 -15.50 12.35
CA PRO A 228 -8.28 -16.26 12.38
C PRO A 228 -8.05 -17.65 12.98
N SER A 229 -9.16 -18.31 13.30
CA SER A 229 -9.17 -19.72 13.71
C SER A 229 -8.50 -20.61 12.64
N PHE A 230 -8.09 -21.82 13.03
CA PHE A 230 -7.52 -22.77 12.06
C PHE A 230 -8.50 -23.08 10.92
N ASP A 231 -9.78 -23.28 11.24
CA ASP A 231 -10.81 -23.61 10.26
C ASP A 231 -11.06 -22.47 9.28
N ASP A 232 -11.19 -21.23 9.78
CA ASP A 232 -11.35 -20.04 8.94
C ASP A 232 -10.13 -19.82 8.04
N ARG A 233 -8.92 -19.96 8.59
CA ARG A 233 -7.67 -19.84 7.83
C ARG A 233 -7.63 -20.86 6.68
N CYS A 234 -7.97 -22.11 6.96
CA CYS A 234 -8.02 -23.16 5.94
C CYS A 234 -9.11 -22.88 4.90
N ALA A 235 -10.29 -22.44 5.32
CA ALA A 235 -11.38 -22.09 4.41
C ALA A 235 -10.99 -20.93 3.48
N TRP A 236 -10.50 -19.83 4.04
CA TRP A 236 -10.09 -18.65 3.27
C TRP A 236 -8.93 -18.96 2.34
N THR A 237 -7.91 -19.69 2.80
CA THR A 237 -6.79 -20.10 1.93
C THR A 237 -7.29 -20.89 0.71
N LYS A 238 -8.26 -21.80 0.88
CA LYS A 238 -8.87 -22.53 -0.25
C LYS A 238 -9.59 -21.60 -1.23
N LEU A 239 -10.29 -20.58 -0.74
CA LEU A 239 -10.95 -19.57 -1.61
C LEU A 239 -9.92 -18.82 -2.46
N PHE A 240 -8.84 -18.36 -1.84
CA PHE A 240 -7.76 -17.66 -2.52
C PHE A 240 -7.02 -18.57 -3.51
N SER A 241 -6.74 -19.82 -3.16
CA SER A 241 -6.17 -20.80 -4.09
C SER A 241 -7.07 -21.02 -5.31
N LYS A 242 -8.38 -21.12 -5.11
CA LYS A 242 -9.35 -21.25 -6.21
C LYS A 242 -9.32 -20.01 -7.10
N LEU A 243 -9.33 -18.80 -6.52
CA LEU A 243 -9.20 -17.57 -7.29
C LEU A 243 -7.91 -17.57 -8.13
N LEU A 244 -6.77 -17.94 -7.56
CA LEU A 244 -5.51 -17.94 -8.31
C LEU A 244 -5.47 -18.97 -9.44
N SER A 245 -6.16 -20.10 -9.29
CA SER A 245 -6.23 -21.12 -10.35
C SER A 245 -7.08 -20.70 -11.54
N ASP A 246 -8.05 -19.81 -11.33
CA ASP A 246 -8.97 -19.29 -12.35
C ASP A 246 -9.44 -17.88 -11.94
N PRO A 247 -8.60 -16.84 -12.17
CA PRO A 247 -8.78 -15.50 -11.64
C PRO A 247 -9.80 -14.71 -12.45
N THR A 248 -11.07 -15.11 -12.34
CA THR A 248 -12.23 -14.45 -12.94
C THR A 248 -12.99 -13.64 -11.91
N GLN A 249 -13.76 -12.65 -12.36
CA GLN A 249 -14.68 -11.93 -11.48
C GLN A 249 -15.68 -12.88 -10.79
N SER A 250 -16.14 -13.92 -11.50
CA SER A 250 -17.06 -14.92 -10.94
C SER A 250 -16.46 -15.62 -9.72
N ASN A 251 -15.22 -16.11 -9.82
CA ASN A 251 -14.55 -16.76 -8.68
C ASN A 251 -14.18 -15.79 -7.56
N PHE A 252 -13.90 -14.52 -7.88
CA PHE A 252 -13.67 -13.48 -6.89
C PHE A 252 -14.92 -13.20 -6.04
N GLU A 253 -16.11 -13.27 -6.65
CA GLU A 253 -17.41 -12.97 -6.04
C GLU A 253 -18.14 -14.22 -5.49
N ALA A 254 -17.64 -15.42 -5.78
CA ALA A 254 -18.29 -16.66 -5.41
C ALA A 254 -18.32 -16.89 -3.88
N ARG A 255 -19.51 -17.23 -3.37
CA ARG A 255 -19.75 -17.58 -1.96
C ARG A 255 -20.14 -19.07 -1.83
N PRO A 256 -19.18 -19.98 -1.60
CA PRO A 256 -19.51 -21.38 -1.41
C PRO A 256 -20.11 -21.62 -0.01
N GLY A 257 -21.34 -22.15 0.04
CA GLY A 257 -21.93 -22.67 1.28
C GLY A 257 -22.03 -21.66 2.43
N SER A 258 -22.59 -20.47 2.16
CA SER A 258 -22.77 -19.37 3.13
C SER A 258 -21.47 -18.80 3.73
N GLN A 259 -20.30 -19.18 3.19
CA GLN A 259 -19.02 -18.57 3.55
C GLN A 259 -18.81 -17.26 2.78
N ALA A 260 -18.04 -16.36 3.37
CA ALA A 260 -17.57 -15.14 2.71
C ALA A 260 -16.81 -15.45 1.41
N SER A 261 -16.95 -14.60 0.40
CA SER A 261 -16.15 -14.65 -0.83
C SER A 261 -14.78 -13.99 -0.63
N VAL A 262 -13.88 -14.15 -1.61
CA VAL A 262 -12.61 -13.38 -1.62
C VAL A 262 -12.90 -11.87 -1.68
N LYS A 263 -13.92 -11.46 -2.45
CA LYS A 263 -14.37 -10.06 -2.47
C LYS A 263 -14.77 -9.57 -1.09
N ASP A 264 -15.53 -10.34 -0.33
CA ASP A 264 -15.99 -9.92 1.00
C ASP A 264 -14.82 -9.73 1.96
N ILE A 265 -13.85 -10.65 1.94
CA ILE A 265 -12.60 -10.54 2.72
C ILE A 265 -11.84 -9.26 2.36
N VAL A 266 -11.68 -8.98 1.06
CA VAL A 266 -10.97 -7.78 0.58
C VAL A 266 -11.72 -6.50 0.94
N LEU A 267 -13.05 -6.47 0.80
CA LEU A 267 -13.86 -5.30 1.14
C LEU A 267 -13.85 -5.04 2.65
N GLU A 268 -13.82 -6.08 3.48
CA GLU A 268 -13.66 -5.93 4.93
C GLU A 268 -12.27 -5.38 5.29
N ALA A 269 -11.21 -5.82 4.60
CA ALA A 269 -9.88 -5.25 4.77
C ALA A 269 -9.84 -3.77 4.37
N LEU A 270 -10.50 -3.39 3.27
CA LEU A 270 -10.60 -2.00 2.83
C LEU A 270 -11.42 -1.13 3.79
N ARG A 271 -12.46 -1.68 4.41
CA ARG A 271 -13.25 -1.02 5.45
C ARG A 271 -12.39 -0.79 6.69
N LEU A 272 -11.80 -1.85 7.23
CA LEU A 272 -11.10 -1.77 8.50
C LEU A 272 -9.76 -1.02 8.35
N TYR A 273 -9.11 -1.11 7.18
CA TYR A 273 -7.80 -0.52 6.88
C TYR A 273 -7.85 0.33 5.60
N PRO A 274 -8.62 1.43 5.58
CA PRO A 274 -8.72 2.26 4.39
C PRO A 274 -7.33 2.86 4.08
N PRO A 275 -6.79 2.66 2.87
CA PRO A 275 -5.46 3.19 2.52
C PRO A 275 -5.38 4.71 2.63
N THR A 276 -6.50 5.39 2.35
CA THR A 276 -6.68 6.82 2.59
C THR A 276 -7.53 7.02 3.83
N ARG A 277 -6.88 7.11 4.99
CA ARG A 277 -7.55 7.32 6.29
C ARG A 277 -8.35 8.61 6.35
N ARG A 278 -7.86 9.66 5.68
CA ARG A 278 -8.45 11.01 5.69
C ARG A 278 -8.41 11.62 4.29
N ILE A 279 -9.52 12.20 3.86
CA ILE A 279 -9.62 12.95 2.60
C ILE A 279 -9.70 14.44 2.91
N TYR A 280 -8.67 15.20 2.50
CA TYR A 280 -8.56 16.63 2.77
C TYR A 280 -9.20 17.48 1.67
N ARG A 281 -9.89 18.54 2.07
CA ARG A 281 -10.43 19.60 1.21
C ARG A 281 -10.14 20.96 1.82
N PHE A 282 -9.77 21.91 0.96
CA PHE A 282 -9.65 23.31 1.34
C PHE A 282 -10.88 24.07 0.84
N GLN A 283 -11.68 24.61 1.76
CA GLN A 283 -12.90 25.33 1.49
C GLN A 283 -13.03 26.48 2.48
N ASP A 284 -13.48 27.65 2.04
CA ASP A 284 -13.73 28.83 2.90
C ASP A 284 -12.54 29.15 3.83
N ASN A 285 -11.35 29.16 3.23
CA ASN A 285 -10.05 29.38 3.88
C ASN A 285 -9.70 28.39 5.01
N THR A 286 -10.39 27.24 5.05
CA THR A 286 -10.27 26.23 6.10
C THR A 286 -9.86 24.88 5.50
N LEU A 287 -8.94 24.19 6.17
CA LEU A 287 -8.58 22.82 5.83
C LEU A 287 -9.49 21.85 6.60
N ILE A 288 -10.34 21.14 5.86
CA ILE A 288 -11.30 20.16 6.37
C ILE A 288 -10.81 18.75 6.00
N ALA A 289 -10.96 17.78 6.90
CA ALA A 289 -10.68 16.37 6.64
C ALA A 289 -11.93 15.51 6.87
N VAL A 290 -12.33 14.74 5.85
CA VAL A 290 -13.24 13.61 6.06
C VAL A 290 -12.45 12.47 6.70
N ASP A 291 -12.84 12.03 7.90
CA ASP A 291 -12.17 10.95 8.64
C ASP A 291 -12.78 9.59 8.26
N ILE A 292 -12.29 9.02 7.16
CA ILE A 292 -12.77 7.77 6.57
C ILE A 292 -12.60 6.60 7.54
N GLU A 293 -11.45 6.54 8.20
CA GLU A 293 -11.14 5.48 9.17
C GLU A 293 -12.11 5.50 10.36
N HIS A 294 -12.44 6.69 10.86
CA HIS A 294 -13.45 6.81 11.91
C HIS A 294 -14.83 6.37 11.43
N ILE A 295 -15.28 6.87 10.27
CA ILE A 295 -16.57 6.50 9.68
C ILE A 295 -16.67 4.97 9.47
N HIS A 296 -15.58 4.32 9.08
CA HIS A 296 -15.56 2.88 8.82
C HIS A 296 -15.53 2.02 10.07
N ARG A 297 -15.20 2.60 11.23
CA ARG A 297 -15.08 1.90 12.51
C ARG A 297 -16.12 2.34 13.54
N ASP A 298 -17.03 3.22 13.17
CA ASP A 298 -18.09 3.69 14.05
C ASP A 298 -19.12 2.57 14.34
N PRO A 299 -19.29 2.16 15.61
CA PRO A 299 -20.25 1.12 15.97
C PRO A 299 -21.71 1.45 15.65
N SER A 300 -22.06 2.74 15.58
CA SER A 300 -23.41 3.16 15.18
C SER A 300 -23.72 2.87 13.71
N MET A 301 -22.68 2.71 12.88
CA MET A 301 -22.80 2.43 11.46
C MET A 301 -22.53 0.97 11.10
N TRP A 302 -21.64 0.32 11.84
CA TRP A 302 -21.08 -1.00 11.52
C TRP A 302 -21.37 -2.08 12.56
N GLY A 303 -22.11 -1.76 13.61
CA GLY A 303 -22.46 -2.66 14.70
C GLY A 303 -21.44 -2.66 15.83
N PRO A 304 -21.74 -3.35 16.95
CA PRO A 304 -20.90 -3.35 18.15
C PRO A 304 -19.50 -3.93 17.91
N ASP A 305 -19.32 -4.70 16.85
CA ASP A 305 -18.08 -5.34 16.44
C ASP A 305 -17.39 -4.61 15.27
N ALA A 306 -17.63 -3.30 15.09
CA ALA A 306 -17.07 -2.49 14.01
C ALA A 306 -15.53 -2.54 13.91
N ASP A 307 -14.85 -2.74 15.04
CA ASP A 307 -13.39 -2.85 15.13
C ASP A 307 -12.87 -4.29 14.93
N THR A 308 -13.77 -5.24 14.66
CA THR A 308 -13.45 -6.66 14.40
C THR A 308 -13.49 -6.94 12.90
N PHE A 309 -12.44 -7.61 12.41
CA PHE A 309 -12.39 -8.12 11.05
C PHE A 309 -13.40 -9.26 10.86
N ASN A 310 -14.50 -8.99 10.16
CA ASN A 310 -15.58 -9.94 9.93
C ASN A 310 -16.05 -9.85 8.47
N PRO A 311 -15.48 -10.68 7.56
CA PRO A 311 -15.85 -10.67 6.15
C PRO A 311 -17.34 -10.88 5.87
N SER A 312 -18.05 -11.63 6.73
CA SER A 312 -19.47 -11.93 6.54
C SER A 312 -20.38 -10.70 6.67
N ARG A 313 -19.92 -9.60 7.28
CA ARG A 313 -20.74 -8.38 7.45
C ARG A 313 -21.01 -7.62 6.14
N ILE A 314 -20.26 -7.93 5.08
CA ILE A 314 -20.29 -7.15 3.84
C ILE A 314 -21.63 -7.29 3.09
N GLU A 315 -22.39 -8.36 3.31
CA GLU A 315 -23.74 -8.52 2.74
C GLU A 315 -24.71 -7.42 3.21
N ASP A 316 -24.73 -7.14 4.51
CA ASP A 316 -25.60 -6.13 5.14
C ASP A 316 -24.91 -4.77 5.30
N MET A 317 -23.86 -4.53 4.52
CA MET A 317 -23.00 -3.36 4.65
C MET A 317 -23.76 -2.04 4.51
N ASN A 318 -23.48 -1.11 5.41
CA ASN A 318 -23.87 0.28 5.27
C ASN A 318 -23.09 0.94 4.10
N ARG A 319 -23.66 0.84 2.89
CA ARG A 319 -23.09 1.39 1.65
C ARG A 319 -22.87 2.91 1.71
N GLN A 320 -23.55 3.59 2.62
CA GLN A 320 -23.40 5.02 2.83
C GLN A 320 -22.10 5.35 3.56
N ALA A 321 -21.75 4.56 4.57
CA ALA A 321 -20.53 4.69 5.34
C ALA A 321 -19.31 4.11 4.59
N PHE A 322 -19.51 3.11 3.73
CA PHE A 322 -18.42 2.49 2.98
C PHE A 322 -17.88 3.40 1.85
N MET A 323 -16.65 3.89 2.04
CA MET A 323 -15.98 4.84 1.14
C MET A 323 -14.45 4.72 1.09
N PRO A 324 -13.86 3.50 1.04
CA PRO A 324 -12.39 3.35 1.04
C PRO A 324 -11.74 3.89 -0.23
N PHE A 325 -12.54 4.08 -1.28
CA PHE A 325 -12.17 4.65 -2.57
C PHE A 325 -12.62 6.11 -2.74
N GLY A 326 -13.09 6.75 -1.67
CA GLY A 326 -13.74 8.07 -1.73
C GLY A 326 -15.16 8.00 -2.30
N LYS A 327 -15.73 9.17 -2.61
CA LYS A 327 -17.06 9.35 -3.22
C LYS A 327 -17.09 10.60 -4.11
N GLY A 328 -18.16 10.76 -4.87
CA GLY A 328 -18.44 11.97 -5.66
C GLY A 328 -17.59 12.09 -6.92
N CYS A 329 -17.31 13.32 -7.34
CA CYS A 329 -16.61 13.66 -8.58
C CYS A 329 -15.15 13.16 -8.67
N PHE A 330 -14.58 12.75 -7.52
CA PHE A 330 -13.19 12.32 -7.38
C PHE A 330 -13.06 10.89 -6.84
N ALA A 331 -14.10 10.07 -6.96
CA ALA A 331 -14.04 8.65 -6.61
C ALA A 331 -12.92 7.93 -7.39
N CYS A 332 -12.28 6.95 -6.75
CA CYS A 332 -11.18 6.20 -7.35
C CYS A 332 -11.67 5.46 -8.62
N PRO A 333 -10.98 5.59 -9.76
CA PRO A 333 -11.37 4.85 -10.96
C PRO A 333 -11.25 3.33 -10.79
N ALA A 334 -10.44 2.86 -9.84
CA ALA A 334 -10.21 1.45 -9.56
C ALA A 334 -11.19 0.83 -8.54
N GLU A 335 -12.21 1.56 -8.05
CA GLU A 335 -13.13 1.12 -6.98
C GLU A 335 -13.86 -0.19 -7.29
N ASN A 336 -14.20 -0.43 -8.56
CA ASN A 336 -15.06 -1.55 -8.96
C ASN A 336 -14.32 -2.90 -8.88
N ILE A 337 -13.94 -3.47 -10.02
CA ILE A 337 -13.29 -4.79 -10.03
C ILE A 337 -11.78 -4.70 -9.85
N PHE A 338 -11.12 -3.75 -10.53
CA PHE A 338 -9.66 -3.73 -10.64
C PHE A 338 -8.95 -3.66 -9.28
N GLY A 339 -9.28 -2.68 -8.44
CA GLY A 339 -8.61 -2.47 -7.15
C GLY A 339 -8.82 -3.66 -6.20
N PRO A 340 -10.07 -4.03 -5.88
CA PRO A 340 -10.35 -5.18 -5.04
C PRO A 340 -9.78 -6.51 -5.57
N MET A 341 -9.88 -6.77 -6.87
CA MET A 341 -9.37 -8.01 -7.47
C MET A 341 -7.83 -8.07 -7.44
N MET A 342 -7.15 -6.94 -7.67
CA MET A 342 -5.69 -6.85 -7.52
C MET A 342 -5.25 -7.17 -6.08
N ILE A 343 -5.96 -6.63 -5.07
CA ILE A 343 -5.71 -6.99 -3.66
C ILE A 343 -5.91 -8.50 -3.48
N GLY A 344 -7.02 -9.04 -3.98
CA GLY A 344 -7.35 -10.46 -3.88
C GLY A 344 -6.27 -11.38 -4.46
N ILE A 345 -5.76 -11.07 -5.63
CA ILE A 345 -4.69 -11.84 -6.30
C ILE A 345 -3.39 -11.78 -5.51
N ILE A 346 -2.94 -10.59 -5.10
CA ILE A 346 -1.65 -10.44 -4.41
C ILE A 346 -1.72 -11.10 -3.02
N VAL A 347 -2.82 -10.89 -2.29
CA VAL A 347 -3.05 -11.54 -0.99
C VAL A 347 -3.13 -13.06 -1.16
N GLY A 348 -3.79 -13.54 -2.21
CA GLY A 348 -3.85 -14.97 -2.53
C GLY A 348 -2.48 -15.57 -2.76
N ALA A 349 -1.61 -14.88 -3.50
CA ALA A 349 -0.24 -15.32 -3.72
C ALA A 349 0.53 -15.40 -2.41
N LEU A 350 0.38 -14.40 -1.52
CA LEU A 350 1.01 -14.41 -0.21
C LEU A 350 0.55 -15.57 0.67
N VAL A 351 -0.76 -15.82 0.81
CA VAL A 351 -1.24 -16.89 1.72
C VAL A 351 -1.00 -18.30 1.20
N THR A 352 -0.87 -18.47 -0.12
CA THR A 352 -0.56 -19.77 -0.71
C THR A 352 0.93 -20.09 -0.64
N GLN A 353 1.82 -19.09 -0.73
CA GLN A 353 3.27 -19.30 -0.67
C GLN A 353 3.83 -19.19 0.76
N LEU A 354 3.22 -18.37 1.62
CA LEU A 354 3.58 -18.20 3.03
C LEU A 354 2.58 -18.96 3.91
N ASP A 355 2.56 -20.28 3.71
CA ASP A 355 1.63 -21.21 4.33
C ASP A 355 1.88 -21.40 5.84
N SER A 356 1.22 -22.41 6.43
CA SER A 356 1.32 -22.76 7.85
C SER A 356 2.74 -23.08 8.35
N SER A 357 3.73 -23.26 7.48
CA SER A 357 5.13 -23.48 7.87
C SER A 357 5.84 -22.19 8.33
N PHE A 358 5.21 -21.02 8.23
CA PHE A 358 5.75 -19.75 8.70
C PHE A 358 5.09 -19.26 9.99
N THR A 359 5.89 -18.71 10.89
CA THR A 359 5.45 -17.98 12.09
C THR A 359 5.88 -16.52 12.03
N LEU A 360 5.10 -15.66 12.69
CA LEU A 360 5.34 -14.23 12.75
C LEU A 360 6.27 -13.92 13.93
N VAL A 361 7.38 -13.23 13.66
CA VAL A 361 8.37 -12.89 14.69
C VAL A 361 8.78 -11.42 14.58
N ASP A 362 9.39 -10.89 15.64
CA ASP A 362 10.03 -9.58 15.63
C ASP A 362 11.46 -9.65 15.04
N ALA A 363 12.16 -8.52 15.01
CA ALA A 363 13.53 -8.43 14.51
C ALA A 363 14.56 -9.25 15.32
N LYS A 364 14.22 -9.66 16.55
CA LYS A 364 15.04 -10.52 17.41
C LYS A 364 14.68 -12.00 17.26
N GLY A 365 13.62 -12.33 16.51
CA GLY A 365 13.13 -13.69 16.32
C GLY A 365 12.19 -14.17 17.43
N GLU A 366 11.66 -13.26 18.25
CA GLU A 366 10.64 -13.59 19.25
C GLU A 366 9.26 -13.63 18.56
N GLU A 367 8.42 -14.61 18.89
CA GLU A 367 7.09 -14.72 18.29
C GLU A 367 6.21 -13.54 18.67
N VAL A 368 5.45 -13.04 17.69
CA VAL A 368 4.60 -11.86 17.85
C VAL A 368 3.13 -12.24 17.77
N ASP A 369 2.40 -11.89 18.84
CA ASP A 369 0.95 -11.81 18.82
C ASP A 369 0.51 -10.41 18.33
N LEU A 370 -0.34 -10.38 17.30
CA LEU A 370 -0.92 -9.15 16.76
C LEU A 370 -2.04 -8.58 17.64
N GLY A 371 -2.44 -9.30 18.69
CA GLY A 371 -3.50 -8.91 19.63
C GLY A 371 -4.89 -8.86 18.99
N SER A 372 -5.86 -8.42 19.79
CA SER A 372 -7.24 -8.19 19.35
C SER A 372 -7.46 -6.74 18.89
N GLY A 373 -8.53 -6.53 18.11
CA GLY A 373 -8.88 -5.22 17.56
C GLY A 373 -8.10 -4.83 16.29
N PRO A 374 -8.31 -3.63 15.74
CA PRO A 374 -7.79 -3.28 14.43
C PRO A 374 -6.27 -3.16 14.44
N LEU A 375 -5.62 -3.71 13.42
CA LEU A 375 -4.21 -3.48 13.14
C LEU A 375 -3.90 -1.98 12.98
N ASP A 376 -2.71 -1.55 13.42
CA ASP A 376 -2.26 -0.17 13.21
C ASP A 376 -2.11 0.14 11.70
N ASN A 377 -2.86 1.14 11.27
CA ASN A 377 -2.88 1.65 9.90
C ASN A 377 -1.91 2.84 9.71
N GLY A 378 -0.94 3.00 10.62
CA GLY A 378 0.17 3.94 10.56
C GLY A 378 1.18 3.63 9.47
N ARG A 379 1.95 4.65 9.05
CA ARG A 379 2.93 4.48 7.97
C ARG A 379 4.15 3.66 8.35
N GLU A 380 4.56 3.76 9.62
CA GLU A 380 5.71 3.08 10.20
C GLU A 380 5.27 1.87 11.07
N ALA A 381 3.97 1.53 11.05
CA ALA A 381 3.41 0.45 11.85
C ALA A 381 3.97 -0.89 11.37
N TYR A 382 4.32 -1.75 12.34
CA TYR A 382 4.88 -3.09 12.11
C TYR A 382 6.28 -3.11 11.47
N GLY A 383 7.01 -1.99 11.54
CA GLY A 383 8.45 -1.99 11.23
C GLY A 383 9.17 -3.02 12.10
N GLY A 384 9.91 -3.93 11.47
CA GLY A 384 10.63 -5.01 12.14
C GLY A 384 9.84 -6.31 12.33
N LEU A 385 8.59 -6.41 11.88
CA LEU A 385 7.94 -7.72 11.73
C LEU A 385 8.64 -8.53 10.64
N CYS A 386 8.85 -9.80 10.92
CA CYS A 386 9.54 -10.76 10.06
C CYS A 386 8.76 -12.08 10.03
N LEU A 387 9.12 -12.95 9.08
CA LEU A 387 8.67 -14.35 9.08
C LEU A 387 9.83 -15.28 9.37
N ARG A 388 9.58 -16.31 10.17
CA ARG A 388 10.49 -17.42 10.40
C ARG A 388 9.82 -18.70 9.97
N ARG A 389 10.54 -19.55 9.23
CA ARG A 389 10.08 -20.90 8.92
C ARG A 389 10.23 -21.79 10.16
N MET A 390 9.19 -22.56 10.48
CA MET A 390 9.15 -23.50 11.59
C MET A 390 9.80 -24.83 11.27
#